data_AF-A0A0F3RTN5-F1
#
_entry.id   AF-A0A0F3RTN5-F1
#
_cell.length_a   1.000
_cell.length_b   1.000
_cell.length_c   1.000
_cell.angle_alpha   90.00
_cell.angle_beta   90.00
_cell.angle_gamma   90.00
#
_symmetry.space_group_name_H-M   'P 1'
#
loop_
_entity.id
_entity.type
_entity.pdbx_description
1 polymer ?
#
loop_
_entity_poly.entity_id
_entity_poly.type
_entity_poly.pdbx_seq_one_letter_code
_entity_poly.pdbx_strand_id
1 'polypeptide(L)' 'MPKQPTALKSHTAETEFTELAQRVTTTHRPVLLRPTGVADDVVLMSKQDFETAQAIIKLATGRGVPFMELEN' A
#
# COMPACT_ATOMS: atom_id res chain seq x y z
N MET A 1 -15.26 5.19 13.75
CA MET A 1 -15.35 6.02 12.53
C MET A 1 -14.44 5.40 11.47
N PRO A 2 -14.94 5.07 10.26
CA PRO A 2 -14.08 4.61 9.18
C PRO A 2 -13.17 5.76 8.73
N LYS A 3 -11.87 5.48 8.58
CA LYS A 3 -10.88 6.49 8.16
C LYS A 3 -11.11 6.84 6.69
N GLN A 4 -11.22 8.13 6.41
CA GLN A 4 -11.41 8.66 5.07
C GLN A 4 -10.13 8.45 4.25
N PRO A 5 -10.23 8.06 2.97
CA PRO A 5 -9.07 7.87 2.09
C PRO A 5 -8.32 9.18 1.83
N THR A 6 -7.00 9.09 1.70
CA THR A 6 -6.14 10.24 1.41
C THR A 6 -6.11 10.48 -0.10
N ALA A 7 -6.51 11.67 -0.54
CA ALA A 7 -6.42 12.10 -1.93
C ALA A 7 -5.03 12.71 -2.22
N LEU A 8 -4.40 12.32 -3.32
CA LEU A 8 -3.12 12.89 -3.79
C LEU A 8 -3.40 13.84 -4.97
N LYS A 9 -2.89 15.08 -4.90
CA LYS A 9 -3.01 16.08 -5.99
C LYS A 9 -1.68 16.23 -6.75
N SER A 10 -1.75 16.36 -8.08
CA SER A 10 -0.62 16.12 -9.00
C SER A 10 0.52 17.17 -9.04
N HIS A 11 0.49 18.26 -8.26
CA HIS A 11 1.54 19.29 -8.28
C HIS A 11 2.33 19.44 -6.96
N THR A 12 1.99 18.66 -5.93
CA THR A 12 2.72 18.52 -4.65
C THR A 12 3.01 17.04 -4.30
N ALA A 13 2.82 16.14 -5.27
CA ALA A 13 2.71 14.70 -5.05
C ALA A 13 3.98 14.02 -4.50
N GLU A 14 5.19 14.51 -4.81
CA GLU A 14 6.43 13.84 -4.39
C GLU A 14 6.73 14.00 -2.90
N THR A 15 6.55 15.21 -2.35
CA THR A 15 6.74 15.48 -0.92
C THR A 15 5.66 14.77 -0.11
N GLU A 16 4.40 14.85 -0.56
CA GLU A 16 3.27 14.15 0.08
C GLU A 16 3.46 12.63 0.05
N PHE A 17 3.94 12.07 -1.08
CA PHE A 17 4.25 10.65 -1.18
C PHE A 17 5.39 10.24 -0.25
N THR A 18 6.46 11.03 -0.18
CA THR A 18 7.63 10.74 0.67
C THR A 18 7.23 10.69 2.15
N GLU A 19 6.41 11.64 2.62
CA GLU A 19 5.88 11.64 3.98
C GLU A 19 5.00 10.43 4.26
N LEU A 20 4.13 10.06 3.31
CA LEU A 20 3.29 8.89 3.43
C LEU A 20 4.12 7.60 3.46
N ALA A 21 5.14 7.47 2.62
CA ALA A 21 6.05 6.33 2.58
C ALA A 21 6.80 6.18 3.92
N GLN A 22 7.29 7.28 4.48
CA GLN A 22 7.94 7.29 5.79
C GLN A 22 6.95 6.91 6.91
N ARG A 23 5.72 7.41 6.85
CA ARG A 23 4.67 7.07 7.82
C ARG A 23 4.29 5.59 7.78
N VAL A 24 4.07 5.00 6.61
CA VAL A 24 3.71 3.56 6.54
C VAL A 24 4.85 2.67 7.03
N THR A 25 6.10 3.08 6.77
CA THR A 25 7.30 2.35 7.22
C THR A 25 7.48 2.41 8.73
N THR A 26 7.23 3.56 9.35
CA THR A 26 7.41 3.75 10.80
C THR A 26 6.25 3.23 11.64
N THR A 27 5.02 3.32 11.10
CA THR A 27 3.81 2.99 11.87
C THR A 27 3.26 1.60 11.56
N HIS A 28 3.77 0.91 10.53
CA HIS A 28 3.23 -0.37 10.02
C HIS A 28 1.71 -0.31 9.77
N ARG A 29 1.23 0.85 9.34
CA ARG A 29 -0.19 1.09 9.05
C ARG A 29 -0.34 1.42 7.57
N PRO A 30 -0.82 0.46 6.76
CA PRO A 30 -1.13 0.69 5.36
C PRO A 30 -2.12 1.84 5.17
N VAL A 31 -2.01 2.55 4.04
CA VAL A 31 -2.88 3.66 3.67
C VAL A 31 -3.49 3.37 2.31
N LEU A 32 -4.81 3.52 2.20
CA LEU A 32 -5.53 3.50 0.93
C LEU A 32 -5.40 4.87 0.26
N LEU A 33 -4.81 4.89 -0.93
CA LEU A 33 -4.67 6.06 -1.77
C LEU A 33 -5.67 5.97 -2.91
N ARG A 34 -6.31 7.10 -3.22
CA ARG A 34 -7.21 7.24 -4.36
C ARG A 34 -6.61 8.21 -5.35
N PRO A 35 -5.89 7.74 -6.37
CA PRO A 35 -5.29 8.62 -7.35
C PRO A 35 -6.40 9.34 -8.13
N THR A 36 -6.30 10.66 -8.26
CA THR A 36 -7.24 11.40 -9.10
C THR A 36 -6.91 11.15 -10.58
N GLY A 37 -7.83 10.57 -11.33
CA GLY A 37 -7.66 10.31 -12.77
C GLY A 37 -7.14 8.92 -13.13
N VAL A 38 -6.97 8.03 -12.15
CA VAL A 38 -6.75 6.59 -12.34
C VAL A 38 -7.97 5.85 -11.78
N ALA A 39 -8.36 4.73 -12.39
CA ALA A 39 -9.59 4.02 -12.03
C ALA A 39 -9.49 3.25 -10.70
N ASP A 40 -8.27 2.91 -10.27
CA ASP A 40 -8.07 1.94 -9.20
C ASP A 40 -7.47 2.54 -7.93
N ASP A 41 -8.07 2.16 -6.80
CA ASP A 41 -7.54 2.45 -5.46
C ASP A 41 -6.25 1.65 -5.24
N VAL A 42 -5.20 2.30 -4.72
CA VAL A 42 -3.91 1.64 -4.43
C VAL A 42 -3.61 1.63 -2.93
N VAL A 43 -3.02 0.55 -2.44
CA VAL A 43 -2.60 0.43 -1.04
C VAL A 43 -1.11 0.71 -0.93
N LEU A 44 -0.75 1.76 -0.20
CA LEU A 44 0.63 2.02 0.20
C LEU A 44 0.90 1.31 1.53
N MET A 45 1.91 0.44 1.56
CA MET A 45 2.38 -0.24 2.76
C MET A 45 3.90 -0.37 2.75
N SER A 46 4.51 -0.68 3.90
CA SER A 46 5.94 -0.93 3.94
C SER A 46 6.29 -2.23 3.23
N LYS A 47 7.50 -2.30 2.66
CA LYS A 47 8.02 -3.54 2.03
C LYS A 47 8.06 -4.70 3.03
N GLN A 48 8.45 -4.43 4.27
CA GLN A 48 8.51 -5.44 5.32
C GLN A 48 7.13 -6.03 5.62
N ASP A 49 6.09 -5.19 5.70
CA ASP A 49 4.73 -5.66 5.95
C ASP A 49 4.21 -6.50 4.77
N PHE A 50 4.56 -6.11 3.53
CA PHE A 50 4.22 -6.86 2.33
C PHE A 50 4.87 -8.25 2.33
N GLU A 51 6.17 -8.34 2.60
CA GLU A 51 6.92 -9.60 2.67
C GLU A 51 6.38 -10.49 3.80
N THR A 52 6.02 -9.90 4.94
CA THR A 52 5.42 -10.60 6.07
C THR A 52 4.06 -11.19 5.70
N ALA A 53 3.20 -10.41 5.04
CA ALA A 53 1.91 -10.90 4.55
C ALA A 53 2.09 -12.04 3.54
N GLN A 54 3.04 -11.91 2.61
CA GLN A 54 3.37 -12.97 1.64
C GLN A 54 3.81 -14.27 2.34
N ALA A 55 4.60 -14.16 3.40
CA ALA A 55 5.05 -15.30 4.19
C ALA A 55 3.89 -15.96 4.96
N ILE A 56 3.01 -15.17 5.59
CA ILE A 56 1.82 -15.68 6.28
C ILE A 56 0.91 -16.43 5.32
N ILE A 57 0.65 -15.87 4.14
CA ILE A 57 -0.20 -16.51 3.12
C ILE A 57 0.44 -17.80 2.62
N LYS A 58 1.76 -17.81 2.42
CA LYS A 58 2.49 -19.03 2.04
C LYS A 58 2.36 -20.12 3.10
N LEU A 59 2.48 -19.76 4.39
CA LEU A 59 2.30 -20.69 5.50
C LEU A 59 0.86 -21.22 5.57
N ALA A 60 -0.14 -20.35 5.42
CA ALA A 60 -1.55 -20.72 5.53
C ALA A 60 -2.05 -21.58 4.35
N THR A 61 -1.56 -21.31 3.14
CA THR A 61 -2.01 -21.99 1.91
C THR A 61 -1.13 -23.17 1.50
N GLY A 62 0.07 -23.30 2.08
CA GLY A 62 1.08 -24.26 1.66
C GLY A 62 1.66 -24.00 0.25
N ARG A 63 1.33 -22.86 -0.36
CA ARG A 63 1.72 -22.48 -1.72
C ARG A 63 2.28 -21.06 -1.75
N GLY A 64 3.29 -20.82 -2.57
CA GLY A 64 3.81 -19.47 -2.81
C GLY A 64 2.91 -18.69 -3.77
N VAL A 65 1.66 -18.42 -3.38
CA VAL A 65 0.73 -17.64 -4.20
C VAL A 65 1.03 -16.16 -4.01
N PRO A 66 1.39 -15.40 -5.05
CA PRO A 66 1.45 -13.95 -4.97
C PRO A 66 0.06 -13.43 -4.59
N PHE A 67 -0.06 -12.68 -3.49
CA PHE A 67 -1.36 -12.18 -3.05
C PHE A 67 -1.68 -10.77 -3.60
N MET A 68 -0.70 -10.13 -4.22
CA MET A 68 -0.88 -9.01 -5.14
C MET A 68 -0.17 -9.38 -6.45
N GLU A 69 -0.91 -9.32 -7.55
CA GLU A 69 -0.35 -9.42 -8.89
C GLU A 69 0.21 -8.05 -9.27
N LEU A 70 1.48 -7.98 -9.64
CA LEU A 70 2.03 -6.81 -10.31
C LEU A 70 1.58 -6.93 -11.76
N GLU A 71 0.63 -6.09 -12.18
CA GLU A 71 0.35 -5.95 -13.62
C GLU A 71 1.64 -5.42 -14.30
N ASN A 72 2.08 -6.13 -15.35
CA ASN A 72 3.23 -5.78 -16.19
C ASN A 72 2.85 -4.71 -17.21
#